data_AF-A0A7X9IFR4-F1
#
_entry.id   AF-A0A7X9IFR4-F1
#
_cell.length_a   1.000
_cell.length_b   1.000
_cell.length_c   1.000
_cell.angle_alpha   90.00
_cell.angle_beta   90.00
_cell.angle_gamma   90.00
#
_symmetry.space_group_name_H-M   'P 1'
#
loop_
_entity.id
_entity.type
_entity.pdbx_description
1 polymer ?
#
loop_
_entity_poly.entity_id
_entity_poly.type
_entity_poly.pdbx_seq_one_letter_code
_entity_poly.pdbx_strand_id
1 'polypeptide(L)'
;MKEPFPYDMRAVVVAAGKALSLKKIFAASFYLVAGYLLYTAVTYLALLYDGVSFAYIRQSYGLFPLRFFPFDSIVARGIHFLGLPLAAICLSSAIMAVAVITFEELRGNVFYSSAKAIRLAFRRLPTLVFGYLSIAALVGIVYLLGVITGFVGRIPILGDLLIGVFYIIPIFFTLVFTVFVIFIGCVGLVLLPVIIAAQRTRDLFDALLHLFSVVIRQPVRFFWYLILSAGLAKIASFILAYFFFRTLQFSRLMLVQGGGAKLERMFNAAMDMLPLNSPVTLFVTTLFPGVRFGFSLSRWGYGGEPTLGAYLLAMSFFRLFMVVAGYLVAIVAGGLARGYVVIRRLKDGHAIIEEPPLEPIDDLATPPFGTDPSPADE
;
A
#
# COMPACT_ATOMS: atom_id res chain seq x y z
N MET A 1 -17.28 1.42 28.91
CA MET A 1 -16.19 2.40 29.15
C MET A 1 -15.21 2.33 27.99
N LYS A 2 -14.84 3.46 27.39
CA LYS A 2 -13.82 3.52 26.31
C LYS A 2 -12.47 3.26 26.98
N GLU A 3 -11.74 2.21 26.58
CA GLU A 3 -10.39 1.96 27.11
C GLU A 3 -9.51 3.21 26.87
N PRO A 4 -8.69 3.62 27.86
CA PRO A 4 -7.81 4.77 27.69
C PRO A 4 -6.80 4.47 26.57
N PHE A 5 -6.75 5.36 25.57
CA PHE A 5 -5.81 5.22 24.46
C PHE A 5 -4.39 5.58 24.92
N PRO A 6 -3.40 4.67 24.80
CA PRO A 6 -2.04 4.98 25.22
C PRO A 6 -1.38 5.92 24.22
N TYR A 7 -0.88 7.07 24.66
CA TYR A 7 -0.20 8.04 23.79
C TYR A 7 1.30 7.74 23.63
N ASP A 8 1.65 6.46 23.45
CA ASP A 8 3.03 5.94 23.40
C ASP A 8 3.20 4.86 22.33
N MET A 9 4.40 4.27 22.25
CA MET A 9 4.70 3.14 21.35
C MET A 9 3.74 1.95 21.50
N ARG A 10 3.13 1.77 22.68
CA ARG A 10 2.13 0.72 22.95
C ARG A 10 0.92 0.80 22.01
N ALA A 11 0.53 2.00 21.56
CA ALA A 11 -0.56 2.16 20.59
C ALA A 11 -0.27 1.43 19.27
N VAL A 12 0.99 1.49 18.84
CA VAL A 12 1.46 0.86 17.60
C VAL A 12 1.60 -0.65 17.77
N VAL A 13 2.11 -1.13 18.91
CA VAL A 13 2.25 -2.57 19.17
C VAL A 13 0.88 -3.27 19.13
N VAL A 14 -0.14 -2.67 19.74
CA VAL A 14 -1.51 -3.21 19.75
C VAL A 14 -2.14 -3.19 18.34
N ALA A 15 -1.54 -2.50 17.36
CA ALA A 15 -2.07 -2.45 16.00
C ALA A 15 -2.00 -3.83 15.31
N ALA A 16 -0.96 -4.64 15.56
CA ALA A 16 -0.82 -5.96 14.94
C ALA A 16 -1.99 -6.89 15.27
N GLY A 17 -2.38 -6.96 16.55
CA GLY A 17 -3.55 -7.73 16.99
C GLY A 17 -4.86 -7.16 16.45
N LYS A 18 -5.06 -5.84 16.55
CA LYS A 18 -6.28 -5.16 16.06
C LYS A 18 -6.37 -5.06 14.53
N ALA A 19 -5.31 -5.44 13.81
CA ALA A 19 -5.28 -5.54 12.34
C ALA A 19 -5.73 -6.91 11.84
N LEU A 20 -5.86 -7.93 12.72
CA LEU A 20 -6.50 -9.22 12.42
C LEU A 20 -8.03 -9.06 12.32
N SER A 21 -8.45 -8.12 11.48
CA SER A 21 -9.84 -7.77 11.24
C SER A 21 -10.13 -7.99 9.77
N LEU A 22 -11.11 -8.85 9.48
CA LEU A 22 -11.43 -9.25 8.10
C LEU A 22 -11.73 -8.03 7.21
N LYS A 23 -12.40 -7.00 7.74
CA LYS A 23 -12.68 -5.76 7.02
C LYS A 23 -11.41 -4.99 6.60
N LYS A 24 -10.36 -4.96 7.42
CA LYS A 24 -9.09 -4.27 7.10
C LYS A 24 -8.29 -5.06 6.08
N ILE A 25 -8.18 -6.38 6.28
CA ILE A 25 -7.49 -7.28 5.35
C ILE A 25 -8.17 -7.22 3.98
N PHE A 26 -9.51 -7.32 3.94
CA PHE A 26 -10.27 -7.23 2.71
C PHE A 26 -10.06 -5.89 1.98
N ALA A 27 -10.14 -4.76 2.70
CA ALA A 27 -9.92 -3.44 2.10
C ALA A 27 -8.51 -3.30 1.51
N ALA A 28 -7.49 -3.77 2.23
CA ALA A 28 -6.12 -3.74 1.74
C ALA A 28 -5.93 -4.67 0.51
N SER A 29 -6.41 -5.92 0.60
CA SER A 29 -6.31 -6.89 -0.50
C SER A 29 -7.04 -6.43 -1.76
N PHE A 30 -8.19 -5.75 -1.63
CA PHE A 30 -8.92 -5.19 -2.77
C PHE A 30 -8.03 -4.24 -3.59
N TYR A 31 -7.37 -3.29 -2.93
CA TYR A 31 -6.49 -2.34 -3.60
C TYR A 31 -5.19 -2.97 -4.10
N LEU A 32 -4.65 -3.99 -3.40
CA LEU A 32 -3.48 -4.73 -3.90
C LEU A 32 -3.80 -5.52 -5.17
N VAL A 33 -4.97 -6.16 -5.24
CA VAL A 33 -5.45 -6.83 -6.46
C VAL A 33 -5.64 -5.81 -7.57
N ALA A 34 -6.29 -4.67 -7.30
CA ALA A 34 -6.49 -3.61 -8.29
C ALA A 34 -5.15 -3.06 -8.82
N GLY A 35 -4.20 -2.78 -7.92
CA GLY A 35 -2.87 -2.31 -8.29
C GLY A 35 -2.08 -3.33 -9.11
N TYR A 36 -2.17 -4.60 -8.74
CA TYR A 36 -1.57 -5.68 -9.52
C TYR A 36 -2.17 -5.82 -10.92
N LEU A 37 -3.51 -5.78 -11.05
CA LEU A 37 -4.17 -5.90 -12.35
C LEU A 37 -3.79 -4.72 -13.25
N LEU A 38 -3.75 -3.51 -12.70
CA LEU A 38 -3.38 -2.31 -13.42
C LEU A 38 -1.91 -2.34 -13.86
N TYR A 39 -0.99 -2.69 -12.95
CA TYR A 39 0.44 -2.85 -13.27
C TYR A 39 0.68 -3.91 -14.34
N THR A 40 0.00 -5.05 -14.22
CA THR A 40 0.12 -6.18 -15.15
C THR A 40 -0.42 -5.80 -16.52
N ALA A 41 -1.58 -5.14 -16.59
CA ALA A 41 -2.15 -4.65 -17.85
C ALA A 41 -1.22 -3.68 -18.56
N VAL A 42 -0.68 -2.69 -17.85
CA VAL A 42 0.26 -1.71 -18.41
C VAL A 42 1.57 -2.37 -18.86
N THR A 43 2.09 -3.31 -18.08
CA THR A 43 3.32 -4.04 -18.43
C THR A 43 3.11 -4.95 -19.65
N TYR A 44 1.95 -5.61 -19.75
CA TYR A 44 1.60 -6.40 -20.92
C TYR A 44 1.48 -5.53 -22.18
N LEU A 45 0.88 -4.34 -22.07
CA LEU A 45 0.82 -3.38 -23.17
C LEU A 45 2.23 -2.94 -23.61
N ALA A 46 3.14 -2.71 -22.67
CA ALA A 46 4.54 -2.39 -22.98
C ALA A 46 5.24 -3.52 -23.74
N LEU A 47 5.08 -4.77 -23.30
CA LEU A 47 5.68 -5.95 -23.95
C LEU A 47 5.11 -6.23 -25.34
N LEU A 48 3.79 -6.06 -25.51
CA LEU A 48 3.14 -6.18 -26.82
C LEU A 48 3.64 -5.11 -27.78
N TYR A 49 3.84 -3.87 -27.30
CA TYR A 49 4.41 -2.79 -28.10
C TYR A 49 5.85 -3.08 -28.54
N ASP A 50 6.63 -3.76 -27.69
CA ASP A 50 8.00 -4.18 -28.00
C ASP A 50 8.06 -5.43 -28.90
N GLY A 51 6.92 -5.90 -29.41
CA GLY A 51 6.83 -7.01 -30.37
C GLY A 51 6.81 -8.41 -29.73
N VAL A 52 6.73 -8.51 -28.41
CA VAL A 52 6.69 -9.80 -27.70
C VAL A 52 5.30 -10.43 -27.86
N SER A 53 5.24 -11.66 -28.36
CA SER A 53 3.95 -12.36 -28.56
C SER A 53 3.25 -12.66 -27.22
N PHE A 54 1.92 -12.57 -27.22
CA PHE A 54 1.11 -12.85 -26.02
C PHE A 54 1.31 -14.28 -25.47
N ALA A 55 1.53 -15.25 -26.36
CA ALA A 55 1.82 -16.63 -25.98
C ALA A 55 3.15 -16.74 -25.23
N TYR A 56 4.19 -16.06 -25.71
CA TYR A 56 5.49 -16.02 -25.06
C TYR A 56 5.44 -15.34 -23.70
N ILE A 57 4.70 -14.22 -23.57
CA ILE A 57 4.55 -13.52 -22.28
C ILE A 57 3.94 -14.46 -21.23
N ARG A 58 2.88 -15.17 -21.61
CA ARG A 58 2.18 -16.08 -20.70
C ARG A 58 3.04 -17.27 -20.28
N GLN A 59 3.79 -17.84 -21.21
CA GLN A 59 4.67 -18.98 -20.93
C GLN A 59 5.87 -18.59 -20.08
N SER A 60 6.43 -17.39 -20.28
CA SER A 60 7.66 -16.94 -19.63
C SER A 60 7.42 -16.26 -18.28
N TYR A 61 6.29 -15.57 -18.11
CA TYR A 61 6.02 -14.74 -16.92
C TYR A 61 4.79 -15.19 -16.12
N GLY A 62 4.02 -16.17 -16.62
CA GLY A 62 2.82 -16.68 -15.95
C GLY A 62 1.84 -15.55 -15.61
N LEU A 63 1.34 -15.58 -14.37
CA LEU A 63 0.46 -14.52 -13.86
C LEU A 63 1.23 -13.26 -13.43
N PHE A 64 2.57 -13.24 -13.35
CA PHE A 64 3.29 -12.13 -12.70
C PHE A 64 4.53 -11.66 -13.47
N PRO A 65 4.40 -10.56 -14.24
CA PRO A 65 5.54 -9.90 -14.86
C PRO A 65 6.27 -9.00 -13.85
N LEU A 66 6.85 -9.54 -12.77
CA LEU A 66 7.61 -8.75 -11.76
C LEU A 66 9.12 -8.73 -12.00
N ARG A 67 9.57 -8.99 -13.23
CA ARG A 67 11.00 -8.97 -13.57
C ARG A 67 11.37 -7.64 -14.20
N PHE A 68 12.65 -7.29 -14.13
CA PHE A 68 13.18 -6.24 -14.99
C PHE A 68 13.09 -6.70 -16.44
N PHE A 69 12.36 -5.92 -17.24
CA PHE A 69 12.23 -6.16 -18.68
C PHE A 69 13.25 -5.28 -19.41
N PRO A 70 14.21 -5.88 -20.13
CA PRO A 70 14.99 -5.13 -21.11
C PRO A 70 14.04 -4.84 -22.27
N PHE A 71 13.44 -3.64 -22.26
CA PHE A 71 12.67 -3.15 -23.40
C PHE A 71 13.62 -2.46 -24.38
N ASP A 72 13.49 -2.77 -25.65
CA ASP A 72 14.31 -2.14 -26.70
C ASP A 72 13.79 -0.73 -27.00
N SER A 73 12.46 -0.55 -27.02
CA SER A 73 11.84 0.75 -27.28
C SER A 73 11.81 1.67 -26.06
N ILE A 74 12.15 2.96 -26.25
CA ILE A 74 11.95 4.00 -25.23
C ILE A 74 10.46 4.21 -24.90
N VAL A 75 9.58 3.98 -25.87
CA VAL A 75 8.12 4.10 -25.68
C VAL A 75 7.61 2.95 -24.81
N ALA A 76 8.05 1.70 -25.08
CA ALA A 76 7.73 0.55 -24.24
C ALA A 76 8.22 0.75 -22.79
N ARG A 77 9.44 1.26 -22.61
CA ARG A 77 9.95 1.66 -21.28
C ARG A 77 9.03 2.67 -20.61
N GLY A 78 8.67 3.74 -21.32
CA GLY A 78 7.77 4.78 -20.82
C GLY A 78 6.42 4.20 -20.34
N ILE A 79 5.80 3.34 -21.15
CA ILE A 79 4.55 2.66 -20.80
C ILE A 79 4.73 1.82 -19.53
N HIS A 80 5.77 0.98 -19.45
CA HIS A 80 6.02 0.18 -18.25
C HIS A 80 6.24 1.02 -17.00
N PHE A 81 7.02 2.11 -17.11
CA PHE A 81 7.27 3.02 -16.00
C PHE A 81 6.01 3.76 -15.52
N LEU A 82 4.96 3.91 -16.35
CA LEU A 82 3.65 4.40 -15.90
C LEU A 82 2.90 3.40 -15.01
N GLY A 83 3.18 2.11 -15.12
CA GLY A 83 2.56 1.08 -14.27
C GLY A 83 2.97 1.21 -12.80
N LEU A 84 4.20 1.64 -12.52
CA LEU A 84 4.73 1.80 -11.16
C LEU A 84 4.01 2.86 -10.31
N PRO A 85 3.83 4.13 -10.77
CA PRO A 85 3.09 5.13 -10.01
C PRO A 85 1.62 4.74 -9.82
N LEU A 86 1.01 4.07 -10.80
CA LEU A 86 -0.36 3.56 -10.68
C LEU A 86 -0.48 2.48 -9.59
N ALA A 87 0.47 1.53 -9.54
CA ALA A 87 0.56 0.56 -8.47
C ALA A 87 0.81 1.22 -7.10
N ALA A 88 1.68 2.24 -7.05
CA ALA A 88 1.95 3.01 -5.85
C ALA A 88 0.70 3.75 -5.34
N ILE A 89 -0.09 4.38 -6.22
CA ILE A 89 -1.37 5.00 -5.87
C ILE A 89 -2.35 3.97 -5.30
N CYS A 90 -2.41 2.77 -5.87
CA CYS A 90 -3.23 1.68 -5.34
C CYS A 90 -2.77 1.26 -3.94
N LEU A 91 -1.46 1.11 -3.72
CA LEU A 91 -0.90 0.80 -2.40
C LEU A 91 -1.21 1.91 -1.37
N SER A 92 -1.02 3.18 -1.73
CA SER A 92 -1.38 4.32 -0.89
C SER A 92 -2.87 4.36 -0.60
N SER A 93 -3.73 3.98 -1.56
CA SER A 93 -5.17 3.85 -1.35
C SER A 93 -5.53 2.71 -0.39
N ALA A 94 -4.79 1.60 -0.43
CA ALA A 94 -4.91 0.52 0.55
C ALA A 94 -4.60 1.01 1.96
N ILE A 95 -3.50 1.77 2.12
CA ILE A 95 -3.11 2.39 3.40
C ILE A 95 -4.21 3.36 3.87
N MET A 96 -4.71 4.22 2.97
CA MET A 96 -5.77 5.17 3.28
C MET A 96 -7.04 4.48 3.77
N ALA A 97 -7.50 3.44 3.06
CA ALA A 97 -8.73 2.72 3.43
C ALA A 97 -8.61 2.04 4.82
N VAL A 98 -7.48 1.42 5.12
CA VAL A 98 -7.25 0.82 6.44
C VAL A 98 -7.09 1.88 7.53
N ALA A 99 -6.44 3.00 7.23
CA ALA A 99 -6.31 4.12 8.14
C ALA A 99 -7.69 4.72 8.47
N VAL A 100 -8.58 4.89 7.49
CA VAL A 100 -9.98 5.32 7.71
C VAL A 100 -10.67 4.38 8.69
N ILE A 101 -10.65 3.05 8.45
CA ILE A 101 -11.27 2.08 9.36
C ILE A 101 -10.70 2.24 10.77
N THR A 102 -9.38 2.44 10.88
CA THR A 102 -8.71 2.59 12.18
C THR A 102 -9.10 3.89 12.88
N PHE A 103 -9.20 5.02 12.18
CA PHE A 103 -9.65 6.28 12.77
C PHE A 103 -11.11 6.21 13.22
N GLU A 104 -11.99 5.60 12.42
CA GLU A 104 -13.39 5.43 12.79
C GLU A 104 -13.56 4.51 14.02
N GLU A 105 -12.79 3.42 14.11
CA GLU A 105 -12.73 2.57 15.31
C GLU A 105 -12.28 3.36 16.55
N LEU A 106 -11.28 4.23 16.41
CA LEU A 106 -10.78 5.07 17.50
C LEU A 106 -11.79 6.13 17.93
N ARG A 107 -12.53 6.72 16.97
CA ARG A 107 -13.62 7.68 17.25
C ARG A 107 -14.81 7.00 17.93
N GLY A 108 -15.00 5.70 17.73
CA GLY A 108 -16.01 4.89 18.43
C GLY A 108 -16.89 4.06 17.49
N ASN A 109 -16.73 4.20 16.18
CA ASN A 109 -17.46 3.43 15.18
C ASN A 109 -16.73 2.10 14.88
N VAL A 110 -16.90 1.12 15.80
CA VAL A 110 -16.24 -0.19 15.71
C VAL A 110 -16.74 -1.01 14.51
N PHE A 111 -17.96 -0.78 14.05
CA PHE A 111 -18.61 -1.50 12.95
C PHE A 111 -18.41 -0.86 11.57
N TYR A 112 -17.54 0.15 11.47
CA TYR A 112 -17.26 0.79 10.17
C TYR A 112 -16.81 -0.24 9.13
N SER A 113 -17.56 -0.33 8.03
CA SER A 113 -17.42 -1.41 7.04
C SER A 113 -16.32 -1.15 6.02
N SER A 114 -15.78 -2.22 5.44
CA SER A 114 -14.75 -2.14 4.40
C SER A 114 -15.27 -1.44 3.14
N ALA A 115 -16.53 -1.68 2.75
CA ALA A 115 -17.14 -1.04 1.58
C ALA A 115 -17.24 0.49 1.74
N LYS A 116 -17.63 0.96 2.94
CA LYS A 116 -17.65 2.40 3.26
C LYS A 116 -16.23 2.99 3.20
N ALA A 117 -15.25 2.30 3.78
CA ALA A 117 -13.85 2.74 3.74
C ALA A 117 -13.28 2.83 2.32
N ILE A 118 -13.53 1.82 1.47
CA ILE A 118 -13.11 1.82 0.06
C ILE A 118 -13.81 2.95 -0.70
N ARG A 119 -15.11 3.15 -0.50
CA ARG A 119 -15.86 4.25 -1.13
C ARG A 119 -15.30 5.61 -0.71
N LEU A 120 -14.98 5.80 0.56
CA LEU A 120 -14.38 7.03 1.06
C LEU A 120 -12.97 7.23 0.48
N ALA A 121 -12.17 6.16 0.39
CA ALA A 121 -10.85 6.20 -0.22
C ALA A 121 -10.92 6.60 -1.71
N PHE A 122 -11.85 6.04 -2.50
CA PHE A 122 -12.09 6.50 -3.87
C PHE A 122 -12.49 7.97 -3.96
N ARG A 123 -13.37 8.43 -3.05
CA ARG A 123 -13.78 9.84 -2.98
C ARG A 123 -12.63 10.79 -2.63
N ARG A 124 -11.60 10.32 -1.92
CA ARG A 124 -10.40 11.07 -1.54
C ARG A 124 -9.20 10.81 -2.46
N LEU A 125 -9.36 9.94 -3.45
CA LEU A 125 -8.32 9.61 -4.42
C LEU A 125 -7.80 10.83 -5.20
N PRO A 126 -8.64 11.79 -5.64
CA PRO A 126 -8.14 12.99 -6.30
C PRO A 126 -7.19 13.78 -5.40
N THR A 127 -7.55 14.00 -4.12
CA THR A 127 -6.68 14.70 -3.15
C THR A 127 -5.34 13.97 -2.98
N LEU A 128 -5.35 12.64 -2.92
CA LEU A 128 -4.13 11.83 -2.83
C LEU A 128 -3.25 11.98 -4.08
N VAL A 129 -3.84 11.84 -5.27
CA VAL A 129 -3.13 11.95 -6.56
C VAL A 129 -2.59 13.35 -6.76
N PHE A 130 -3.39 14.39 -6.52
CA PHE A 130 -2.95 15.77 -6.61
C PHE A 130 -1.86 16.08 -5.58
N GLY A 131 -1.88 15.49 -4.39
CA GLY A 131 -0.77 15.65 -3.44
C GLY A 131 0.56 15.10 -3.94
N TYR A 132 0.55 13.93 -4.57
CA TYR A 132 1.76 13.42 -5.21
C TYR A 132 2.20 14.27 -6.40
N LEU A 133 1.25 14.70 -7.24
CA LEU A 133 1.54 15.58 -8.37
C LEU A 133 2.05 16.95 -7.93
N SER A 134 1.55 17.52 -6.84
CA SER A 134 2.02 18.81 -6.31
C SER A 134 3.46 18.72 -5.83
N ILE A 135 3.84 17.64 -5.13
CA ILE A 135 5.23 17.43 -4.71
C ILE A 135 6.13 17.23 -5.93
N ALA A 136 5.70 16.42 -6.91
CA ALA A 136 6.45 16.20 -8.15
C ALA A 136 6.58 17.50 -8.98
N ALA A 137 5.52 18.29 -9.07
CA ALA A 137 5.51 19.58 -9.76
C ALA A 137 6.44 20.59 -9.09
N LEU A 138 6.48 20.63 -7.75
CA LEU A 138 7.42 21.46 -7.01
C LEU A 138 8.86 21.10 -7.36
N VAL A 139 9.22 19.81 -7.35
CA VAL A 139 10.55 19.35 -7.77
C VAL A 139 10.83 19.70 -9.23
N GLY A 140 9.85 19.50 -10.12
CA GLY A 140 9.97 19.81 -11.54
C GLY A 140 10.20 21.30 -11.83
N ILE A 141 9.49 22.19 -11.11
CA ILE A 141 9.67 23.64 -11.21
C ILE A 141 11.07 24.03 -10.75
N VAL A 142 11.54 23.52 -9.60
CA VAL A 142 12.88 23.84 -9.11
C VAL A 142 13.97 23.31 -10.04
N TYR A 143 13.79 22.11 -10.59
CA TYR A 143 14.69 21.55 -11.62
C TYR A 143 14.73 22.44 -12.88
N LEU A 144 13.57 22.87 -13.38
CA LEU A 144 13.49 23.75 -14.55
C LEU A 144 14.21 25.08 -14.30
N LEU A 145 14.00 25.68 -13.13
CA LEU A 145 14.72 26.89 -12.73
C LEU A 145 16.23 26.66 -12.67
N GLY A 146 16.68 25.52 -12.14
CA GLY A 146 18.09 25.14 -12.12
C GLY A 146 18.70 25.00 -13.52
N VAL A 147 17.97 24.42 -14.48
CA VAL A 147 18.38 24.36 -15.89
C VAL A 147 18.50 25.75 -16.50
N ILE A 148 17.53 26.64 -16.22
CA ILE A 148 17.56 28.04 -16.67
C ILE A 148 18.79 28.76 -16.10
N THR A 149 19.07 28.59 -14.81
CA THR A 149 20.29 29.14 -14.18
C THR A 149 21.55 28.56 -14.81
N GLY A 150 21.57 27.28 -15.18
CA GLY A 150 22.69 26.63 -15.86
C GLY A 150 23.05 27.27 -17.20
N PHE A 151 22.09 27.85 -17.94
CA PHE A 151 22.38 28.56 -19.18
C PHE A 151 23.24 29.81 -18.98
N VAL A 152 23.24 30.42 -17.79
CA VAL A 152 24.12 31.57 -17.46
C VAL A 152 25.59 31.18 -17.59
N GLY A 153 25.94 29.92 -17.32
CA GLY A 153 27.29 29.38 -17.47
C GLY A 153 27.81 29.35 -18.91
N ARG A 154 26.96 29.59 -19.92
CA ARG A 154 27.40 29.68 -21.32
C ARG A 154 28.02 31.04 -21.69
N ILE A 155 27.90 32.05 -20.82
CA ILE A 155 28.46 33.38 -21.07
C ILE A 155 29.97 33.35 -20.76
N PRO A 156 30.87 33.66 -21.72
CA PRO A 156 32.30 33.64 -21.48
C PRO A 156 32.70 34.57 -20.33
N ILE A 157 33.58 34.09 -19.43
CA ILE A 157 34.14 34.80 -18.26
C ILE A 157 33.09 35.16 -17.18
N LEU A 158 32.00 35.84 -17.54
CA LEU A 158 30.92 36.23 -16.64
C LEU A 158 30.13 35.02 -16.09
N GLY A 159 29.92 33.99 -16.90
CA GLY A 159 29.18 32.79 -16.49
C GLY A 159 29.90 32.03 -15.38
N ASP A 160 31.20 31.80 -15.56
CA ASP A 160 32.05 31.10 -14.57
C ASP A 160 32.13 31.88 -13.25
N LEU A 161 32.27 33.21 -13.33
CA LEU A 161 32.29 34.07 -12.15
C LEU A 161 30.96 34.06 -11.40
N LEU A 162 29.84 34.22 -12.11
CA LEU A 162 28.51 34.22 -11.51
C LEU A 162 28.19 32.88 -10.87
N ILE A 163 28.42 31.76 -11.58
CA ILE A 163 28.18 30.43 -11.00
C ILE A 163 29.10 30.21 -9.80
N GLY A 164 30.39 30.56 -9.89
CA GLY A 164 31.35 30.40 -8.80
C GLY A 164 30.95 31.17 -7.53
N VAL A 165 30.59 32.45 -7.68
CA VAL A 165 30.19 33.31 -6.55
C VAL A 165 28.85 32.88 -5.96
N PHE A 166 27.86 32.55 -6.80
CA PHE A 166 26.51 32.19 -6.37
C PHE A 166 26.32 30.69 -6.10
N TYR A 167 27.38 29.89 -6.14
CA TYR A 167 27.30 28.43 -5.98
C TYR A 167 26.75 28.06 -4.61
N ILE A 168 27.28 28.63 -3.53
CA ILE A 168 26.82 28.31 -2.17
C ILE A 168 25.43 28.92 -1.94
N ILE A 169 25.27 30.21 -2.19
CA ILE A 169 24.01 30.94 -2.07
C ILE A 169 23.71 31.60 -3.42
N PRO A 170 22.61 31.28 -4.11
CA PRO A 170 21.47 30.45 -3.69
C PRO A 170 21.49 29.00 -4.23
N ILE A 171 22.43 28.62 -5.10
CA ILE A 171 22.33 27.37 -5.89
C ILE A 171 22.34 26.13 -5.00
N PHE A 172 23.36 25.96 -4.15
CA PHE A 172 23.52 24.78 -3.31
C PHE A 172 22.37 24.62 -2.30
N PHE A 173 21.95 25.70 -1.63
CA PHE A 173 20.80 25.65 -0.71
C PHE A 173 19.50 25.26 -1.41
N THR A 174 19.29 25.71 -2.64
CA THR A 174 18.11 25.32 -3.45
C THR A 174 18.15 23.82 -3.78
N LEU A 175 19.33 23.26 -4.07
CA LEU A 175 19.50 21.83 -4.32
C LEU A 175 19.27 20.99 -3.05
N VAL A 176 19.82 21.41 -1.90
CA VAL A 176 19.56 20.75 -0.61
C VAL A 176 18.06 20.74 -0.30
N PHE A 177 17.38 21.88 -0.50
CA PHE A 177 15.92 21.96 -0.37
C PHE A 177 15.19 21.00 -1.32
N THR A 178 15.62 20.91 -2.58
CA THR A 178 15.02 20.00 -3.58
C THR A 178 15.17 18.54 -3.18
N VAL A 179 16.38 18.13 -2.75
CA VAL A 179 16.63 16.76 -2.25
C VAL A 179 15.75 16.46 -1.03
N PHE A 180 15.57 17.44 -0.14
CA PHE A 180 14.67 17.30 1.00
C PHE A 180 13.20 17.15 0.60
N VAL A 181 12.72 17.89 -0.41
CA VAL A 181 11.37 17.73 -0.96
C VAL A 181 11.17 16.36 -1.60
N ILE A 182 12.17 15.85 -2.34
CA ILE A 182 12.14 14.49 -2.90
C ILE A 182 12.02 13.45 -1.78
N PHE A 183 12.80 13.61 -0.71
CA PHE A 183 12.71 12.75 0.48
C PHE A 183 11.32 12.80 1.12
N ILE A 184 10.72 13.99 1.27
CA ILE A 184 9.34 14.14 1.75
C ILE A 184 8.36 13.43 0.81
N GLY A 185 8.55 13.52 -0.50
CA GLY A 185 7.74 12.78 -1.49
C GLY A 185 7.77 11.27 -1.26
N CYS A 186 8.96 10.70 -1.04
CA CYS A 186 9.13 9.29 -0.73
C CYS A 186 8.42 8.88 0.58
N VAL A 187 8.57 9.68 1.65
CA VAL A 187 7.84 9.44 2.92
C VAL A 187 6.33 9.62 2.73
N GLY A 188 5.93 10.58 1.89
CA GLY A 188 4.55 10.88 1.54
C GLY A 188 3.81 9.72 0.90
N LEU A 189 4.51 8.79 0.22
CA LEU A 189 3.87 7.58 -0.33
C LEU A 189 3.12 6.78 0.74
N VAL A 190 3.63 6.81 1.97
CA VAL A 190 3.08 6.07 3.12
C VAL A 190 2.34 6.98 4.09
N LEU A 191 2.85 8.17 4.36
CA LEU A 191 2.29 9.07 5.37
C LEU A 191 1.11 9.93 4.85
N LEU A 192 1.17 10.42 3.61
CA LEU A 192 0.09 11.22 3.03
C LEU A 192 -1.29 10.53 3.06
N PRO A 193 -1.44 9.24 2.67
CA PRO A 193 -2.74 8.58 2.75
C PRO A 193 -3.28 8.46 4.19
N VAL A 194 -2.40 8.39 5.19
CA VAL A 194 -2.80 8.37 6.61
C VAL A 194 -3.28 9.75 7.06
N ILE A 195 -2.59 10.83 6.65
CA ILE A 195 -3.01 12.20 6.93
C ILE A 195 -4.37 12.49 6.31
N ILE A 196 -4.52 12.17 5.01
CA ILE A 196 -5.76 12.36 4.27
C ILE A 196 -6.89 11.54 4.91
N ALA A 197 -6.63 10.33 5.42
CA ALA A 197 -7.62 9.54 6.14
C ALA A 197 -8.07 10.18 7.47
N ALA A 198 -7.17 10.86 8.17
CA ALA A 198 -7.48 11.50 9.46
C ALA A 198 -8.35 12.76 9.31
N GLN A 199 -8.18 13.49 8.21
CA GLN A 199 -8.87 14.76 7.97
C GLN A 199 -10.38 14.57 7.72
N ARG A 200 -11.17 15.62 8.03
CA ARG A 200 -12.61 15.68 7.71
C ARG A 200 -12.83 16.21 6.30
N THR A 201 -12.19 17.33 5.99
CA THR A 201 -12.27 18.01 4.69
C THR A 201 -11.23 17.44 3.72
N ARG A 202 -11.50 17.54 2.42
CA ARG A 202 -10.58 17.11 1.34
C ARG A 202 -9.57 18.21 0.98
N ASP A 203 -9.08 18.93 1.98
CA ASP A 203 -8.16 20.04 1.77
C ASP A 203 -6.74 19.52 1.50
N LEU A 204 -6.30 19.71 0.24
CA LEU A 204 -4.98 19.30 -0.21
C LEU A 204 -3.87 20.09 0.48
N PHE A 205 -4.06 21.41 0.65
CA PHE A 205 -3.02 22.27 1.20
C PHE A 205 -2.76 21.92 2.65
N ASP A 206 -3.81 21.73 3.44
CA ASP A 206 -3.71 21.27 4.82
C ASP A 206 -3.02 19.89 4.92
N ALA A 207 -3.37 18.94 4.03
CA ALA A 207 -2.74 17.62 4.01
C ALA A 207 -1.22 17.70 3.75
N LEU A 208 -0.80 18.55 2.81
CA LEU A 208 0.61 18.78 2.52
C LEU A 208 1.31 19.48 3.68
N LEU A 209 0.73 20.53 4.26
CA LEU A 209 1.31 21.19 5.44
C LEU A 209 1.52 20.23 6.60
N HIS A 210 0.56 19.34 6.86
CA HIS A 210 0.69 18.29 7.86
C HIS A 210 1.81 17.31 7.51
N LEU A 211 1.97 16.92 6.24
CA LEU A 211 3.04 16.04 5.79
C LEU A 211 4.42 16.67 6.05
N PHE A 212 4.64 17.90 5.58
CA PHE A 212 5.88 18.65 5.83
C PHE A 212 6.13 18.82 7.33
N SER A 213 5.10 19.20 8.09
CA SER A 213 5.20 19.42 9.53
C SER A 213 5.59 18.16 10.31
N VAL A 214 5.04 16.99 9.97
CA VAL A 214 5.40 15.73 10.64
C VAL A 214 6.83 15.32 10.32
N VAL A 215 7.25 15.41 9.06
CA VAL A 215 8.61 15.04 8.64
C VAL A 215 9.65 15.98 9.26
N ILE A 216 9.36 17.28 9.38
CA ILE A 216 10.30 18.25 9.97
C ILE A 216 10.33 18.16 11.50
N ARG A 217 9.18 18.17 12.16
CA ARG A 217 9.10 18.33 13.62
C ARG A 217 9.17 17.03 14.40
N GLN A 218 8.79 15.90 13.80
CA GLN A 218 8.71 14.60 14.48
C GLN A 218 9.26 13.43 13.63
N PRO A 219 10.40 13.58 12.90
CA PRO A 219 10.90 12.54 12.00
C PRO A 219 11.22 11.24 12.72
N VAL A 220 11.95 11.33 13.84
CA VAL A 220 12.42 10.15 14.59
C VAL A 220 11.24 9.29 15.05
N ARG A 221 10.19 9.91 15.59
CA ARG A 221 9.00 9.19 16.06
C ARG A 221 8.24 8.53 14.92
N PHE A 222 8.07 9.25 13.80
CA PHE A 222 7.43 8.70 12.61
C PHE A 222 8.20 7.46 12.10
N PHE A 223 9.52 7.58 11.91
CA PHE A 223 10.34 6.46 11.43
C PHE A 223 10.33 5.29 12.42
N TRP A 224 10.33 5.56 13.73
CA TRP A 224 10.25 4.50 14.73
C TRP A 224 8.92 3.75 14.68
N TYR A 225 7.80 4.46 14.53
CA TYR A 225 6.49 3.83 14.36
C TYR A 225 6.38 3.07 13.04
N LEU A 226 6.99 3.57 11.97
CA LEU A 226 7.05 2.87 10.68
C LEU A 226 7.83 1.56 10.79
N ILE A 227 9.05 1.60 11.36
CA ILE A 227 9.91 0.43 11.55
C ILE A 227 9.23 -0.60 12.46
N LEU A 228 8.67 -0.17 13.58
CA LEU A 228 7.97 -1.05 14.51
C LEU A 228 6.76 -1.71 13.84
N SER A 229 5.94 -0.93 13.12
CA SER A 229 4.78 -1.47 12.41
C SER A 229 5.20 -2.43 11.30
N ALA A 230 6.25 -2.12 10.55
CA ALA A 230 6.78 -2.99 9.49
C ALA A 230 7.34 -4.31 10.05
N GLY A 231 8.08 -4.26 11.16
CA GLY A 231 8.60 -5.45 11.84
C GLY A 231 7.48 -6.36 12.36
N LEU A 232 6.48 -5.78 13.02
CA LEU A 232 5.29 -6.53 13.46
C LEU A 232 4.49 -7.09 12.29
N ALA A 233 4.31 -6.30 11.22
CA ALA A 233 3.64 -6.73 10.01
C ALA A 233 4.35 -7.92 9.37
N LYS A 234 5.68 -7.89 9.34
CA LYS A 234 6.52 -8.95 8.79
C LYS A 234 6.35 -10.27 9.56
N ILE A 235 6.43 -10.22 10.89
CA ILE A 235 6.30 -11.40 11.77
C ILE A 235 4.89 -11.98 11.67
N ALA A 236 3.86 -11.15 11.85
CA ALA A 236 2.48 -11.61 11.84
C ALA A 236 2.04 -12.16 10.47
N SER A 237 2.47 -11.51 9.38
CA SER A 237 2.16 -11.98 8.02
C SER A 237 2.90 -13.28 7.70
N PHE A 238 4.12 -13.48 8.20
CA PHE A 238 4.83 -14.75 8.07
C PHE A 238 4.09 -15.89 8.76
N ILE A 239 3.56 -15.65 9.98
CA ILE A 239 2.75 -16.64 10.70
C ILE A 239 1.50 -16.99 9.88
N LEU A 240 0.76 -16.00 9.39
CA LEU A 240 -0.43 -16.22 8.55
C LEU A 240 -0.08 -16.97 7.26
N ALA A 241 1.01 -16.59 6.59
CA ALA A 241 1.49 -17.25 5.38
C ALA A 241 1.82 -18.72 5.62
N TYR A 242 2.44 -19.03 6.78
CA TYR A 242 2.74 -20.41 7.18
C TYR A 242 1.47 -21.23 7.40
N PHE A 243 0.46 -20.68 8.08
CA PHE A 243 -0.83 -21.35 8.25
C PHE A 243 -1.49 -21.60 6.89
N PHE A 244 -1.53 -20.62 5.99
CA PHE A 244 -2.07 -20.81 4.64
C PHE A 244 -1.31 -21.87 3.86
N PHE A 245 0.02 -21.88 3.95
CA PHE A 245 0.85 -22.90 3.32
C PHE A 245 0.54 -24.31 3.85
N ARG A 246 0.40 -24.50 5.16
CA ARG A 246 0.01 -25.78 5.75
C ARG A 246 -1.41 -26.19 5.37
N THR A 247 -2.34 -25.25 5.30
CA THR A 247 -3.69 -25.50 4.81
C THR A 247 -3.68 -25.95 3.34
N LEU A 248 -2.83 -25.36 2.50
CA LEU A 248 -2.66 -25.77 1.10
C LEU A 248 -2.04 -27.18 0.97
N GLN A 249 -1.10 -27.55 1.85
CA GLN A 249 -0.58 -28.93 1.91
C GLN A 249 -1.68 -29.92 2.25
N PHE A 250 -2.43 -29.59 3.30
CA PHE A 250 -3.49 -30.45 3.80
C PHE A 250 -4.61 -30.60 2.77
N SER A 251 -5.01 -29.51 2.11
CA SER A 251 -6.02 -29.56 1.05
C SER A 251 -5.55 -30.36 -0.16
N ARG A 252 -4.29 -30.21 -0.61
CA ARG A 252 -3.69 -31.05 -1.66
C ARG A 252 -3.72 -32.52 -1.25
N LEU A 253 -3.29 -32.85 -0.04
CA LEU A 253 -3.27 -34.23 0.45
C LEU A 253 -4.66 -34.86 0.42
N MET A 254 -5.66 -34.19 1.02
CA MET A 254 -7.02 -34.72 1.08
C MET A 254 -7.65 -34.86 -0.32
N LEU A 255 -7.49 -33.85 -1.17
CA LEU A 255 -8.09 -33.87 -2.50
C LEU A 255 -7.40 -34.87 -3.42
N VAL A 256 -6.08 -35.00 -3.38
CA VAL A 256 -5.34 -35.98 -4.20
C VAL A 256 -5.65 -37.42 -3.79
N GLN A 257 -5.83 -37.69 -2.49
CA GLN A 257 -6.26 -39.02 -2.03
C GLN A 257 -7.62 -39.42 -2.63
N GLY A 258 -8.56 -38.49 -2.76
CA GLY A 258 -9.87 -38.76 -3.36
C GLY A 258 -9.89 -38.72 -4.90
N GLY A 259 -9.18 -37.78 -5.53
CA GLY A 259 -9.25 -37.52 -6.98
C GLY A 259 -8.05 -38.03 -7.80
N GLY A 260 -7.10 -38.72 -7.15
CA GLY A 260 -5.95 -39.37 -7.78
C GLY A 260 -5.01 -38.43 -8.54
N ALA A 261 -4.24 -39.01 -9.46
CA ALA A 261 -3.18 -38.32 -10.21
C ALA A 261 -3.66 -37.15 -11.09
N LYS A 262 -4.96 -37.05 -11.39
CA LYS A 262 -5.53 -35.92 -12.12
C LYS A 262 -5.48 -34.64 -11.30
N LEU A 263 -5.94 -34.69 -10.04
CA LEU A 263 -5.88 -33.52 -9.16
C LEU A 263 -4.45 -33.18 -8.78
N GLU A 264 -3.58 -34.18 -8.63
CA GLU A 264 -2.16 -33.92 -8.37
C GLU A 264 -1.52 -33.08 -9.48
N ARG A 265 -1.69 -33.49 -10.74
CA ARG A 265 -1.21 -32.72 -11.90
C ARG A 265 -1.81 -31.33 -11.97
N MET A 266 -3.08 -31.16 -11.62
CA MET A 266 -3.75 -29.86 -11.59
C MET A 266 -3.15 -28.92 -10.52
N PHE A 267 -2.87 -29.43 -9.32
CA PHE A 267 -2.19 -28.67 -8.26
C PHE A 267 -0.77 -28.25 -8.68
N ASN A 268 -0.03 -29.17 -9.30
CA ASN A 268 1.33 -28.88 -9.75
C ASN A 268 1.34 -27.82 -10.88
N ALA A 269 0.42 -27.94 -11.85
CA ALA A 269 0.24 -26.94 -12.91
C ALA A 269 -0.13 -25.55 -12.33
N ALA A 270 -1.02 -25.51 -11.33
CA ALA A 270 -1.43 -24.26 -10.71
C ALA A 270 -0.29 -23.58 -9.94
N MET A 271 0.59 -24.35 -9.29
CA MET A 271 1.77 -23.82 -8.60
C MET A 271 2.80 -23.26 -9.60
N ASP A 272 3.01 -23.91 -10.73
CA ASP A 272 3.98 -23.48 -11.76
C ASP A 272 3.62 -22.11 -12.38
N MET A 273 2.32 -21.82 -12.49
CA MET A 273 1.82 -20.54 -13.01
C MET A 273 2.07 -19.35 -12.08
N LEU A 274 2.43 -19.60 -10.82
CA LEU A 274 2.72 -18.56 -9.82
C LEU A 274 4.21 -18.20 -9.84
N PRO A 275 4.59 -16.95 -9.51
CA PRO A 275 5.97 -16.50 -9.52
C PRO A 275 6.71 -16.97 -8.25
N LEU A 276 6.83 -18.29 -8.06
CA LEU A 276 7.32 -18.91 -6.82
C LEU A 276 8.71 -18.45 -6.41
N ASN A 277 9.53 -18.03 -7.37
CA ASN A 277 10.91 -17.56 -7.17
C ASN A 277 11.06 -16.04 -7.24
N SER A 278 9.96 -15.28 -7.17
CA SER A 278 10.05 -13.82 -7.17
C SER A 278 10.57 -13.28 -5.83
N PRO A 279 11.28 -12.13 -5.83
CA PRO A 279 11.70 -11.47 -4.60
C PRO A 279 10.54 -11.18 -3.64
N VAL A 280 9.35 -10.91 -4.18
CA VAL A 280 8.13 -10.64 -3.39
C VAL A 280 7.64 -11.91 -2.71
N THR A 281 7.58 -13.03 -3.42
CA THR A 281 7.21 -14.33 -2.83
C THR A 281 8.19 -14.72 -1.74
N LEU A 282 9.50 -14.60 -2.00
CA LEU A 282 10.54 -14.87 -1.01
C LEU A 282 10.41 -13.96 0.21
N PHE A 283 10.15 -12.67 0.01
CA PHE A 283 9.92 -11.73 1.10
C PHE A 283 8.73 -12.12 1.97
N VAL A 284 7.69 -12.77 1.44
CA VAL A 284 6.56 -13.24 2.27
C VAL A 284 6.89 -14.56 2.97
N THR A 285 7.58 -15.48 2.31
CA THR A 285 7.81 -16.85 2.80
C THR A 285 9.06 -17.04 3.65
N THR A 286 9.95 -16.06 3.73
CA THR A 286 11.10 -16.04 4.65
C THR A 286 10.91 -15.02 5.74
N LEU A 287 11.35 -15.31 6.97
CA LEU A 287 11.20 -14.35 8.07
C LEU A 287 12.23 -13.21 7.98
N PHE A 288 13.47 -13.53 7.60
CA PHE A 288 14.57 -12.59 7.44
C PHE A 288 15.22 -12.72 6.06
N PRO A 289 15.56 -11.61 5.39
CA PRO A 289 16.35 -11.66 4.16
C PRO A 289 17.68 -12.39 4.40
N GLY A 290 18.05 -13.31 3.51
CA GLY A 290 19.33 -14.05 3.60
C GLY A 290 19.36 -15.22 4.60
N VAL A 291 18.33 -15.38 5.45
CA VAL A 291 18.24 -16.51 6.39
C VAL A 291 17.32 -17.58 5.81
N ARG A 292 17.73 -18.87 5.85
CA ARG A 292 16.94 -20.01 5.36
C ARG A 292 15.71 -20.35 6.23
N PHE A 293 15.36 -19.51 7.19
CA PHE A 293 14.18 -19.72 8.04
C PHE A 293 12.92 -19.26 7.28
N GLY A 294 12.30 -20.21 6.60
CA GLY A 294 11.11 -20.01 5.79
C GLY A 294 10.60 -21.32 5.21
N PHE A 295 9.61 -21.22 4.35
CA PHE A 295 9.09 -22.36 3.58
C PHE A 295 9.18 -22.07 2.08
N SER A 296 9.37 -23.13 1.28
CA SER A 296 9.44 -23.02 -0.16
C SER A 296 8.19 -23.62 -0.80
N LEU A 297 7.58 -22.84 -1.69
CA LEU A 297 6.50 -23.28 -2.57
C LEU A 297 7.03 -23.97 -3.84
N SER A 298 8.31 -23.77 -4.20
CA SER A 298 8.86 -24.22 -5.50
C SER A 298 9.00 -25.73 -5.65
N ARG A 299 8.94 -26.48 -4.54
CA ARG A 299 9.04 -27.96 -4.57
C ARG A 299 7.83 -28.64 -5.20
N TRP A 300 6.73 -27.92 -5.46
CA TRP A 300 5.46 -28.50 -5.95
C TRP A 300 5.05 -28.05 -7.35
N GLY A 301 5.89 -27.29 -8.06
CA GLY A 301 5.57 -26.71 -9.37
C GLY A 301 5.94 -27.55 -10.59
N TYR A 302 6.19 -28.86 -10.47
CA TYR A 302 6.70 -29.64 -11.61
C TYR A 302 5.70 -30.70 -12.11
N GLY A 303 5.50 -30.75 -13.43
CA GLY A 303 4.86 -31.88 -14.12
C GLY A 303 3.33 -31.84 -14.30
N GLY A 304 2.72 -30.65 -14.33
CA GLY A 304 1.27 -30.50 -14.56
C GLY A 304 0.91 -29.97 -15.94
N GLU A 305 -0.22 -30.42 -16.51
CA GLU A 305 -0.77 -29.87 -17.75
C GLU A 305 -1.67 -28.64 -17.48
N PRO A 306 -1.56 -27.57 -18.29
CA PRO A 306 -2.34 -26.35 -18.12
C PRO A 306 -3.81 -26.57 -18.54
N THR A 307 -4.63 -27.02 -17.61
CA THR A 307 -6.08 -27.15 -17.77
C THR A 307 -6.81 -25.89 -17.27
N LEU A 308 -8.05 -25.66 -17.71
CA LEU A 308 -8.89 -24.57 -17.17
C LEU A 308 -9.02 -24.63 -15.64
N GLY A 309 -9.12 -25.84 -15.08
CA GLY A 309 -9.15 -26.06 -13.63
C GLY A 309 -7.86 -25.61 -12.94
N ALA A 310 -6.69 -25.87 -13.55
CA ALA A 310 -5.41 -25.41 -13.04
C ALA A 310 -5.32 -23.87 -13.02
N TYR A 311 -5.84 -23.18 -14.05
CA TYR A 311 -5.89 -21.72 -14.07
C TYR A 311 -6.76 -21.13 -12.97
N LEU A 312 -7.97 -21.67 -12.77
CA LEU A 312 -8.87 -21.22 -11.69
C LEU A 312 -8.27 -21.46 -10.30
N LEU A 313 -7.56 -22.58 -10.15
CA LEU A 313 -6.84 -22.91 -8.92
C LEU A 313 -5.65 -21.95 -8.69
N ALA A 314 -4.86 -21.65 -9.72
CA ALA A 314 -3.78 -20.67 -9.66
C ALA A 314 -4.29 -19.27 -9.27
N MET A 315 -5.41 -18.81 -9.85
CA MET A 315 -6.06 -17.55 -9.45
C MET A 315 -6.53 -17.57 -7.99
N SER A 316 -6.94 -18.73 -7.47
CA SER A 316 -7.36 -18.86 -6.07
C SER A 316 -6.18 -18.79 -5.12
N PHE A 317 -5.07 -19.47 -5.43
CA PHE A 317 -3.82 -19.35 -4.68
C PHE A 317 -3.25 -17.93 -4.72
N PHE A 318 -3.35 -17.28 -5.88
CA PHE A 318 -2.95 -15.89 -6.04
C PHE A 318 -3.77 -14.94 -5.15
N ARG A 319 -5.10 -15.12 -5.07
CA ARG A 319 -5.95 -14.37 -4.15
C ARG A 319 -5.55 -14.59 -2.69
N LEU A 320 -5.22 -15.83 -2.29
CA LEU A 320 -4.71 -16.12 -0.95
C LEU A 320 -3.39 -15.39 -0.66
N PHE A 321 -2.48 -15.33 -1.63
CA PHE A 321 -1.26 -14.53 -1.53
C PHE A 321 -1.57 -13.04 -1.32
N MET A 322 -2.55 -12.50 -2.05
CA MET A 322 -3.01 -11.12 -1.86
C MET A 322 -3.70 -10.86 -0.53
N VAL A 323 -4.30 -11.88 0.10
CA VAL A 323 -4.81 -11.81 1.48
C VAL A 323 -3.66 -11.67 2.48
N VAL A 324 -2.59 -12.45 2.31
CA VAL A 324 -1.39 -12.35 3.16
C VAL A 324 -0.72 -10.99 3.00
N ALA A 325 -0.54 -10.53 1.76
CA ALA A 325 0.01 -9.19 1.50
C ALA A 325 -0.90 -8.07 2.02
N GLY A 326 -2.22 -8.25 1.92
CA GLY A 326 -3.21 -7.32 2.47
C GLY A 326 -3.14 -7.24 3.99
N TYR A 327 -2.91 -8.35 4.67
CA TYR A 327 -2.69 -8.36 6.12
C TYR A 327 -1.42 -7.60 6.52
N LEU A 328 -0.33 -7.75 5.76
CA LEU A 328 0.90 -6.98 5.96
C LEU A 328 0.63 -5.48 5.87
N VAL A 329 -0.02 -5.04 4.79
CA VAL A 329 -0.38 -3.63 4.58
C VAL A 329 -1.33 -3.14 5.67
N ALA A 330 -2.28 -3.97 6.11
CA ALA A 330 -3.24 -3.61 7.13
C ALA A 330 -2.58 -3.34 8.50
N ILE A 331 -1.56 -4.11 8.87
CA ILE A 331 -0.80 -3.88 10.10
C ILE A 331 0.00 -2.57 10.00
N VAL A 332 0.71 -2.37 8.88
CA VAL A 332 1.48 -1.14 8.65
C VAL A 332 0.57 0.09 8.70
N ALA A 333 -0.52 0.08 7.94
CA ALA A 333 -1.47 1.19 7.88
C ALA A 333 -2.14 1.45 9.23
N GLY A 334 -2.58 0.41 9.95
CA GLY A 334 -3.19 0.55 11.28
C GLY A 334 -2.20 1.06 12.33
N GLY A 335 -0.94 0.60 12.28
CA GLY A 335 0.14 1.06 13.14
C GLY A 335 0.49 2.52 12.91
N LEU A 336 0.59 2.93 11.64
CA LEU A 336 0.83 4.31 11.25
C LEU A 336 -0.35 5.24 11.58
N ALA A 337 -1.59 4.79 11.40
CA ALA A 337 -2.76 5.58 11.79
C ALA A 337 -2.76 5.88 13.29
N ARG A 338 -2.46 4.89 14.14
CA ARG A 338 -2.31 5.09 15.58
C ARG A 338 -1.11 5.95 15.95
N GLY A 339 0.04 5.69 15.33
CA GLY A 339 1.23 6.51 15.52
C GLY A 339 0.97 7.97 15.15
N TYR A 340 0.20 8.22 14.08
CA TYR A 340 -0.20 9.56 13.68
C TYR A 340 -1.11 10.24 14.70
N VAL A 341 -2.04 9.51 15.34
CA VAL A 341 -2.82 10.06 16.48
C VAL A 341 -1.91 10.53 17.60
N VAL A 342 -0.91 9.72 17.97
CA VAL A 342 0.07 10.07 19.01
C VAL A 342 0.87 11.31 18.61
N ILE A 343 1.39 11.34 17.37
CA ILE A 343 2.15 12.48 16.86
C ILE A 343 1.31 13.75 16.87
N ARG A 344 0.04 13.69 16.43
CA ARG A 344 -0.82 14.87 16.36
C ARG A 344 -1.17 15.41 17.74
N ARG A 345 -1.41 14.53 18.73
CA ARG A 345 -1.64 14.97 20.11
C ARG A 345 -0.41 15.64 20.71
N LEU A 346 0.79 15.09 20.47
CA LEU A 346 2.03 15.62 21.03
C LEU A 346 2.52 16.90 20.32
N LYS A 347 2.23 17.04 19.03
CA LYS A 347 2.66 18.18 18.21
C LYS A 347 1.68 19.35 18.28
N ASP A 348 0.38 19.07 18.16
CA ASP A 348 -0.68 20.08 18.01
C ASP A 348 -1.57 20.20 19.24
N GLY A 349 -1.39 19.36 20.27
CA GLY A 349 -2.33 19.26 21.40
C GLY A 349 -3.70 18.69 21.00
N HIS A 350 -3.91 18.34 19.73
CA HIS A 350 -5.21 17.95 19.19
C HIS A 350 -5.46 16.44 19.27
N ALA A 351 -6.58 16.03 19.86
CA ALA A 351 -6.96 14.63 20.01
C ALA A 351 -7.97 14.20 18.93
N ILE A 352 -7.51 13.50 17.89
CA ILE A 352 -8.37 12.98 16.81
C ILE A 352 -9.48 12.05 17.34
N ILE A 353 -9.21 11.38 18.46
CA ILE A 353 -10.10 10.38 19.09
C ILE A 353 -11.36 11.02 19.68
N GLU A 354 -11.30 12.31 20.03
CA GLU A 354 -12.40 13.08 20.62
C GLU A 354 -13.35 13.63 19.56
N GLU A 355 -12.94 13.62 18.29
CA GLU A 355 -13.81 14.01 17.19
C GLU A 355 -14.93 12.97 16.97
N PRO A 356 -16.16 13.41 16.62
CA PRO A 356 -17.21 12.49 16.22
C PRO A 356 -16.81 11.66 14.98
N PRO A 357 -17.36 10.45 14.80
CA PRO A 357 -17.23 9.65 13.58
C PRO A 357 -17.54 10.46 12.30
N LEU A 358 -16.88 10.13 11.19
CA LEU A 358 -17.07 10.85 9.91
C LEU A 358 -18.43 10.61 9.27
N GLU A 359 -18.96 9.40 9.43
CA GLU A 359 -20.29 9.01 9.02
C GLU A 359 -21.09 8.64 10.28
N PRO A 360 -22.42 8.85 10.29
CA PRO A 360 -23.28 8.39 11.37
C PRO A 360 -22.99 6.91 11.66
N ILE A 361 -23.05 6.55 12.94
CA ILE A 361 -23.05 5.15 13.33
C ILE A 361 -24.36 4.60 12.79
N ASP A 362 -24.30 3.72 11.79
CA ASP A 362 -25.49 2.98 11.37
C ASP A 362 -25.86 2.11 12.57
N ASP A 363 -26.81 2.57 13.38
CA ASP A 363 -27.37 1.78 14.46
C ASP A 363 -28.02 0.55 13.82
N LEU A 364 -27.38 -0.60 13.96
CA LEU A 364 -28.03 -1.90 13.81
C LEU A 364 -28.97 -2.14 14.99
N ALA A 365 -29.96 -1.24 15.20
CA ALA A 365 -31.09 -1.38 16.12
C ALA A 365 -32.03 -0.16 16.02
N THR A 366 -32.73 0.02 14.90
CA THR A 366 -34.13 0.45 15.02
C THR A 366 -34.96 -0.83 14.98
N PRO A 367 -35.58 -1.27 16.11
CA PRO A 367 -36.62 -2.28 16.00
C PRO A 367 -37.72 -1.74 15.06
N PRO A 368 -38.27 -2.56 14.16
CA PRO A 368 -39.26 -2.11 13.19
C PRO A 368 -40.63 -2.04 13.85
N PHE A 369 -40.76 -1.35 14.98
CA PHE A 369 -42.05 -1.07 15.59
C PHE A 369 -41.99 0.29 16.25
N GLY A 370 -42.65 1.25 15.61
CA GLY A 370 -43.07 2.46 16.29
C GLY A 370 -43.95 2.07 17.46
N THR A 371 -43.55 2.46 18.66
CA THR A 371 -44.54 2.82 19.66
C THR A 371 -44.67 4.32 19.57
N ASP A 372 -45.61 4.77 18.74
CA ASP A 372 -46.21 6.08 18.93
C ASP A 372 -46.68 6.15 20.39
N PRO A 373 -46.30 7.18 21.18
CA PRO A 373 -47.07 7.48 22.37
C PRO A 373 -48.42 7.99 21.90
N SER A 374 -49.45 7.14 21.96
CA SER A 374 -50.83 7.57 21.82
C SER A 374 -51.08 8.70 22.82
N PRO A 375 -51.54 9.89 22.38
CA PRO A 375 -51.99 10.91 23.30
C PRO A 375 -53.42 10.57 23.73
N ALA A 376 -53.65 10.66 25.04
CA ALA A 376 -54.97 10.74 25.70
C ALA A 376 -55.91 9.51 25.57
N ASP A 377 -56.41 9.06 26.72
CA ASP A 377 -57.83 9.15 27.14
C ASP A 377 -57.83 8.72 28.63
N GLU A 378 -58.26 9.58 29.55
CA GLU A 378 -59.63 9.61 30.11
C GLU A 378 -60.05 8.32 30.81
#